data_AF-A0A352RUM6-F1
#
_entry.id   AF-A0A352RUM6-F1
#
_cell.length_a   1.000
_cell.length_b   1.000
_cell.length_c   1.000
_cell.angle_alpha   90.00
_cell.angle_beta   90.00
_cell.angle_gamma   90.00
#
_symmetry.space_group_name_H-M   'P 1'
#
loop_
_entity.id
_entity.type
_entity.pdbx_description
1 polymer ?
#
loop_
_entity_poly.entity_id
_entity_poly.type
_entity_poly.pdbx_seq_one_letter_code
_entity_poly.pdbx_strand_id
1 'polypeptide(L)'
;MSERAKFRRMQDSTPEDWAIIRPQAAQFSAGLADRVLAHLKLLQGDHGGFPIDRYCHCLQTATLALKDGRDEEYVVCALLHDIGDTLGSHNHPEVAAAILKPFVSQANLWMVEHHGIFQGHNFFHHVGLDRNLRDQFKGHPHYQRTAEFIERYDSPAFDPD
;
A
#
# COMPACT_ATOMS: atom_id res chain seq x y z
N MET A 1 16.71 -28.22 -12.21
CA MET A 1 16.58 -26.84 -12.74
C MET A 1 15.29 -26.77 -13.54
N SER A 2 14.48 -25.72 -13.38
CA SER A 2 13.26 -25.58 -14.18
C SER A 2 13.60 -25.41 -15.67
N GLU A 3 12.76 -25.97 -16.54
CA GLU A 3 12.88 -25.77 -17.99
C GLU A 3 12.72 -24.28 -18.34
N ARG A 4 13.39 -23.82 -19.41
CA ARG A 4 13.39 -22.41 -19.82
C ARG A 4 13.09 -22.30 -21.31
N ALA A 5 12.33 -21.27 -21.67
CA ALA A 5 12.18 -20.84 -23.06
C ALA A 5 13.55 -20.53 -23.71
N LYS A 6 13.66 -20.72 -25.02
CA LYS A 6 14.93 -20.67 -25.76
C LYS A 6 15.08 -19.44 -26.68
N PHE A 7 14.02 -18.66 -26.88
CA PHE A 7 14.10 -17.45 -27.70
C PHE A 7 15.10 -16.43 -27.14
N ARG A 8 15.68 -15.61 -28.03
CA ARG A 8 16.58 -14.50 -27.67
C ARG A 8 15.89 -13.13 -27.72
N ARG A 9 14.82 -13.00 -28.49
CA ARG A 9 13.97 -11.81 -28.59
C ARG A 9 12.52 -12.24 -28.47
N MET A 10 11.69 -11.45 -27.81
CA MET A 10 10.30 -11.81 -27.48
C MET A 10 9.48 -12.15 -28.74
N GLN A 11 9.68 -11.42 -29.84
CA GLN A 11 8.99 -11.68 -31.12
C GLN A 11 9.37 -13.01 -31.78
N ASP A 12 10.46 -13.64 -31.36
CA ASP A 12 10.91 -14.95 -31.87
C ASP A 12 10.38 -16.11 -31.01
N SER A 13 9.59 -15.84 -29.96
CA SER A 13 9.03 -16.88 -29.08
C SER A 13 8.08 -17.81 -29.83
N THR A 14 8.12 -19.11 -29.52
CA THR A 14 7.24 -20.11 -30.14
C THR A 14 6.16 -20.61 -29.19
N PRO A 15 5.08 -21.27 -29.67
CA PRO A 15 4.10 -21.92 -28.80
C PRO A 15 4.71 -22.87 -27.77
N GLU A 16 5.80 -23.57 -28.11
CA GLU A 16 6.54 -24.46 -27.21
C GLU A 16 7.23 -23.68 -26.09
N ASP A 17 7.82 -22.51 -26.37
CA ASP A 17 8.36 -21.61 -25.33
C ASP A 17 7.26 -21.15 -24.37
N TRP A 18 6.08 -20.84 -24.90
CA TRP A 18 4.93 -20.40 -24.10
C TRP A 18 4.29 -21.53 -23.29
N ALA A 19 4.39 -22.77 -23.75
CA ALA A 19 4.00 -23.95 -22.96
C ALA A 19 4.86 -24.09 -21.68
N ILE A 20 6.10 -23.57 -21.69
CA ILE A 20 6.98 -23.49 -20.52
C ILE A 20 6.67 -22.25 -19.66
N ILE A 21 6.49 -21.08 -20.28
CA ILE A 21 6.32 -19.79 -19.57
C ILE A 21 5.00 -19.72 -18.83
N ARG A 22 3.88 -20.11 -19.45
CA ARG A 22 2.54 -19.92 -18.86
C ARG A 22 2.37 -20.63 -17.51
N PRO A 23 2.77 -21.89 -17.33
CA PRO A 23 2.69 -22.56 -16.02
C PRO A 23 3.57 -21.88 -14.97
N GLN A 24 4.80 -21.44 -15.34
CA GLN A 24 5.69 -20.73 -14.43
C GLN A 24 5.12 -19.38 -14.02
N ALA A 25 4.52 -18.64 -14.95
CA ALA A 25 3.84 -17.38 -14.66
C ALA A 25 2.64 -17.59 -13.73
N ALA A 26 1.84 -18.64 -13.94
CA ALA A 26 0.73 -18.97 -13.05
C ALA A 26 1.22 -19.30 -11.62
N GLN A 27 2.27 -20.11 -11.50
CA GLN A 27 2.89 -20.42 -10.21
C GLN A 27 3.47 -19.16 -9.53
N PHE A 28 4.16 -18.31 -10.30
CA PHE A 28 4.69 -17.06 -9.79
C PHE A 28 3.56 -16.16 -9.27
N SER A 29 2.50 -15.95 -10.05
CA SER A 29 1.34 -15.16 -9.64
C SER A 29 0.65 -15.70 -8.39
N ALA A 30 0.54 -17.03 -8.23
CA ALA A 30 -0.04 -17.63 -7.04
C ALA A 30 0.73 -17.29 -5.75
N GLY A 31 2.04 -17.09 -5.83
CA GLY A 31 2.88 -16.66 -4.69
C GLY A 31 2.92 -15.15 -4.45
N LEU A 32 2.02 -14.35 -5.02
CA LEU A 32 2.05 -12.89 -4.91
C LEU A 32 1.92 -12.41 -3.46
N ALA A 33 0.98 -12.98 -2.69
CA ALA A 33 0.71 -12.56 -1.31
C ALA A 33 1.96 -12.66 -0.43
N ASP A 34 2.70 -13.77 -0.51
CA ASP A 34 3.95 -13.96 0.24
C ASP A 34 5.01 -12.92 -0.11
N ARG A 35 5.12 -12.55 -1.39
CA ARG A 35 6.04 -11.50 -1.83
C ARG A 35 5.61 -10.12 -1.34
N VAL A 36 4.33 -9.80 -1.37
CA VAL A 36 3.81 -8.53 -0.83
C VAL A 36 4.11 -8.44 0.67
N LEU A 37 3.88 -9.51 1.43
CA LEU A 37 4.20 -9.55 2.86
C LEU A 37 5.71 -9.47 3.13
N ALA A 38 6.54 -10.10 2.28
CA ALA A 38 7.99 -9.98 2.38
C ALA A 38 8.46 -8.53 2.13
N HIS A 39 7.84 -7.82 1.19
CA HIS A 39 8.11 -6.40 0.94
C HIS A 39 7.62 -5.51 2.09
N LEU A 40 6.45 -5.77 2.67
CA LEU A 40 5.97 -5.04 3.85
C LEU A 40 6.97 -5.15 5.02
N LYS A 41 7.56 -6.34 5.23
CA LYS A 41 8.57 -6.56 6.27
C LYS A 41 9.88 -5.79 6.06
N LEU A 42 10.14 -5.24 4.86
CA LEU A 42 11.29 -4.36 4.65
C LEU A 42 11.19 -3.05 5.43
N LEU A 43 9.99 -2.67 5.87
CA LEU A 43 9.76 -1.51 6.74
C LEU A 43 10.19 -1.76 8.19
N GLN A 44 10.49 -3.01 8.56
CA GLN A 44 10.84 -3.38 9.93
C GLN A 44 12.20 -2.77 10.32
N GLY A 45 12.23 -2.11 11.48
CA GLY A 45 13.41 -1.43 12.00
C GLY A 45 13.70 -0.03 11.40
N ASP A 46 12.96 0.42 10.38
CA ASP A 46 13.05 1.81 9.92
C ASP A 46 12.05 2.68 10.70
N HIS A 47 12.58 3.51 11.60
CA HIS A 47 11.80 4.45 12.37
C HIS A 47 11.54 5.77 11.63
N GLY A 48 12.41 6.21 10.72
CA GLY A 48 12.28 7.53 10.10
C GLY A 48 12.19 8.73 11.07
N GLY A 49 12.52 8.54 12.36
CA GLY A 49 12.32 9.53 13.43
C GLY A 49 11.01 9.40 14.22
N PHE A 50 10.13 8.46 13.88
CA PHE A 50 8.91 8.13 14.61
C PHE A 50 9.18 7.28 15.86
N PRO A 51 8.26 7.27 16.85
CA PRO A 51 8.40 6.47 18.07
C PRO A 51 8.42 4.95 17.81
N ILE A 52 7.86 4.49 16.69
CA ILE A 52 7.86 3.09 16.26
C ILE A 52 8.37 2.96 14.83
N ASP A 53 8.74 1.74 14.42
CA ASP A 53 9.09 1.49 13.02
C ASP A 53 7.85 1.50 12.11
N ARG A 54 8.09 1.77 10.81
CA ARG A 54 7.03 1.84 9.79
C ARG A 54 6.25 0.53 9.66
N TYR A 55 6.88 -0.61 9.93
CA TYR A 55 6.20 -1.90 9.93
C TYR A 55 5.17 -2.01 11.06
N CYS A 56 5.55 -1.60 12.28
CA CYS A 56 4.69 -1.56 13.44
C CYS A 56 3.55 -0.56 13.25
N HIS A 57 3.82 0.60 12.65
CA HIS A 57 2.80 1.56 12.23
C HIS A 57 1.73 0.90 11.36
N CYS A 58 2.11 0.26 10.26
CA CYS A 58 1.19 -0.47 9.38
C CYS A 58 0.36 -1.54 10.13
N LEU A 59 1.01 -2.31 11.04
CA LEU A 59 0.34 -3.32 11.85
C LEU A 59 -0.68 -2.73 12.82
N GLN A 60 -0.34 -1.62 13.48
CA GLN A 60 -1.23 -0.91 14.40
C GLN A 60 -2.42 -0.32 13.64
N THR A 61 -2.20 0.35 12.51
CA THR A 61 -3.28 0.89 11.66
C THR A 61 -4.27 -0.21 11.28
N ALA A 62 -3.77 -1.36 10.80
CA ALA A 62 -4.59 -2.51 10.45
C ALA A 62 -5.31 -3.12 11.67
N THR A 63 -4.63 -3.19 12.81
CA THR A 63 -5.19 -3.73 14.06
C THR A 63 -6.33 -2.85 14.59
N LEU A 64 -6.19 -1.52 14.52
CA LEU A 64 -7.24 -0.58 14.91
C LEU A 64 -8.46 -0.73 14.00
N ALA A 65 -8.26 -0.82 12.69
CA ALA A 65 -9.35 -1.07 11.74
C ALA A 65 -10.04 -2.43 11.98
N LEU A 66 -9.27 -3.48 12.25
CA LEU A 66 -9.78 -4.82 12.56
C LEU A 66 -10.62 -4.83 13.85
N LYS A 67 -10.11 -4.21 14.92
CA LYS A 67 -10.82 -4.10 16.21
C LYS A 67 -12.11 -3.27 16.10
N ASP A 68 -12.15 -2.33 15.18
CA ASP A 68 -13.35 -1.55 14.85
C ASP A 68 -14.35 -2.30 13.96
N GLY A 69 -14.06 -3.56 13.58
CA GLY A 69 -14.98 -4.39 12.81
C GLY A 69 -15.04 -4.04 11.32
N ARG A 70 -13.99 -3.42 10.77
CA ARG A 70 -13.88 -3.20 9.32
C ARG A 70 -13.74 -4.51 8.56
N ASP A 71 -14.18 -4.50 7.30
CA ASP A 71 -14.05 -5.67 6.42
C ASP A 71 -12.59 -5.99 6.06
N GLU A 72 -12.38 -7.19 5.54
CA GLU A 72 -11.04 -7.69 5.20
C GLU A 72 -10.32 -6.80 4.19
N GLU A 73 -11.02 -6.28 3.17
CA GLU A 73 -10.44 -5.41 2.16
C GLU A 73 -9.90 -4.11 2.79
N TYR A 74 -10.68 -3.49 3.67
CA TYR A 74 -10.29 -2.29 4.39
C TYR A 74 -9.09 -2.56 5.32
N VAL A 75 -9.09 -3.66 6.05
CA VAL A 75 -7.98 -4.04 6.94
C VAL A 75 -6.70 -4.29 6.13
N VAL A 76 -6.79 -4.93 4.96
CA VAL A 76 -5.64 -5.11 4.06
C VAL A 76 -5.16 -3.76 3.50
N CYS A 77 -6.05 -2.86 3.11
CA CYS A 77 -5.68 -1.51 2.71
C CYS A 77 -4.98 -0.75 3.83
N ALA A 78 -5.48 -0.84 5.06
CA ALA A 78 -4.84 -0.26 6.24
C ALA A 78 -3.45 -0.87 6.50
N LEU A 79 -3.28 -2.17 6.32
CA LEU A 79 -1.98 -2.84 6.49
C LEU A 79 -0.95 -2.41 5.43
N LEU A 80 -1.41 -2.13 4.21
CA LEU A 80 -0.53 -1.91 3.05
C LEU A 80 -0.46 -0.45 2.60
N HIS A 81 -1.09 0.49 3.29
CA HIS A 81 -1.17 1.88 2.86
C HIS A 81 0.21 2.54 2.67
N ASP A 82 1.18 2.17 3.51
CA ASP A 82 2.56 2.68 3.51
C ASP A 82 3.60 1.70 2.91
N ILE A 83 3.19 0.58 2.31
CA ILE A 83 4.13 -0.39 1.69
C ILE A 83 5.03 0.27 0.62
N GLY A 84 4.57 1.38 0.05
CA GLY A 84 5.29 2.17 -0.95
C GLY A 84 6.53 2.91 -0.43
N ASP A 85 6.71 3.07 0.89
CA ASP A 85 7.79 3.88 1.48
C ASP A 85 9.19 3.45 1.03
N THR A 86 9.37 2.16 0.77
CA THR A 86 10.66 1.59 0.36
C THR A 86 11.13 2.05 -1.03
N LEU A 87 10.21 2.47 -1.90
CA LEU A 87 10.51 2.79 -3.31
C LEU A 87 9.96 4.16 -3.75
N GLY A 88 8.91 4.67 -3.11
CA GLY A 88 8.20 5.88 -3.48
C GLY A 88 8.60 7.09 -2.63
N SER A 89 9.80 7.63 -2.79
CA SER A 89 10.32 8.71 -1.94
C SER A 89 9.45 9.97 -1.86
N HIS A 90 8.60 10.21 -2.87
CA HIS A 90 7.71 11.39 -2.93
C HIS A 90 6.25 11.02 -3.21
N ASN A 91 5.97 9.74 -3.44
CA ASN A 91 4.69 9.26 -3.93
C ASN A 91 4.37 7.84 -3.44
N HIS A 92 4.82 7.49 -2.23
CA HIS A 92 4.52 6.20 -1.61
C HIS A 92 3.04 5.80 -1.64
N PRO A 93 2.04 6.71 -1.54
CA PRO A 93 0.62 6.32 -1.60
C PRO A 93 0.24 5.81 -3.00
N GLU A 94 0.82 6.39 -4.05
CA GLU A 94 0.59 5.96 -5.43
C GLU A 94 1.20 4.57 -5.70
N VAL A 95 2.36 4.29 -5.11
CA VAL A 95 3.01 2.96 -5.19
C VAL A 95 2.14 1.91 -4.50
N ALA A 96 1.63 2.20 -3.30
CA ALA A 96 0.71 1.32 -2.59
C ALA A 96 -0.59 1.10 -3.39
N ALA A 97 -1.17 2.18 -3.94
CA ALA A 97 -2.36 2.11 -4.78
C ALA A 97 -2.13 1.25 -6.03
N ALA A 98 -0.98 1.35 -6.70
CA ALA A 98 -0.66 0.54 -7.87
C ALA A 98 -0.65 -0.97 -7.55
N ILE A 99 -0.17 -1.36 -6.36
CA ILE A 99 -0.18 -2.76 -5.90
C ILE A 99 -1.61 -3.24 -5.65
N LEU A 100 -2.44 -2.41 -5.01
CA LEU A 100 -3.78 -2.79 -4.56
C LEU A 100 -4.87 -2.70 -5.65
N LYS A 101 -4.69 -1.83 -6.65
CA LYS A 101 -5.67 -1.50 -7.69
C LYS A 101 -6.38 -2.70 -8.35
N PRO A 102 -5.73 -3.85 -8.63
CA PRO A 102 -6.42 -4.98 -9.23
C PRO A 102 -7.38 -5.73 -8.30
N PHE A 103 -7.32 -5.47 -6.98
CA PHE A 103 -7.92 -6.33 -5.95
C PHE A 103 -8.96 -5.64 -5.07
N VAL A 104 -8.95 -4.30 -5.02
CA VAL A 104 -9.77 -3.54 -4.05
C VAL A 104 -10.79 -2.64 -4.74
N SER A 105 -11.83 -2.28 -4.01
CA SER A 105 -12.84 -1.32 -4.45
C SER A 105 -12.25 0.06 -4.73
N GLN A 106 -12.91 0.82 -5.62
CA GLN A 106 -12.51 2.19 -5.94
C GLN A 106 -12.47 3.10 -4.70
N ALA A 107 -13.34 2.87 -3.72
CA ALA A 107 -13.38 3.64 -2.49
C ALA A 107 -12.13 3.43 -1.63
N ASN A 108 -11.69 2.18 -1.48
CA ASN A 108 -10.48 1.84 -0.75
C ASN A 108 -9.21 2.23 -1.50
N LEU A 109 -9.20 2.07 -2.83
CA LEU A 109 -8.10 2.53 -3.65
C LEU A 109 -7.89 4.04 -3.53
N TRP A 110 -8.97 4.83 -3.60
CA TRP A 110 -8.90 6.29 -3.46
C TRP A 110 -8.40 6.71 -2.08
N MET A 111 -8.88 6.04 -1.03
CA MET A 111 -8.40 6.26 0.34
C MET A 111 -6.90 6.03 0.45
N VAL A 112 -6.38 4.90 -0.04
CA VAL A 112 -4.94 4.62 -0.02
C VAL A 112 -4.16 5.61 -0.86
N GLU A 113 -4.61 5.95 -2.07
CA GLU A 113 -3.88 6.87 -2.95
C GLU A 113 -3.78 8.29 -2.38
N HIS A 114 -4.75 8.73 -1.57
CA HIS A 114 -4.81 10.12 -1.08
C HIS A 114 -4.46 10.24 0.42
N HIS A 115 -4.22 9.14 1.13
CA HIS A 115 -4.05 9.17 2.59
C HIS A 115 -2.96 10.15 3.01
N GLY A 116 -1.81 10.21 2.32
CA GLY A 116 -0.70 11.10 2.68
C GLY A 116 -1.08 12.60 2.69
N ILE A 117 -1.91 13.05 1.73
CA ILE A 117 -2.39 14.44 1.72
C ILE A 117 -3.36 14.69 2.89
N PHE A 118 -4.19 13.69 3.23
CA PHE A 118 -5.13 13.81 4.34
C PHE A 118 -4.42 13.74 5.71
N GLN A 119 -3.42 12.88 5.86
CA GLN A 119 -2.54 12.76 7.03
C GLN A 119 -1.79 14.08 7.28
N GLY A 120 -1.39 14.75 6.19
CA GLY A 120 -0.78 16.07 6.20
C GLY A 120 -1.54 17.13 7.00
N HIS A 121 -2.86 16.99 7.18
CA HIS A 121 -3.62 17.88 8.05
C HIS A 121 -3.08 17.95 9.50
N ASN A 122 -2.44 16.88 9.96
CA ASN A 122 -1.89 16.78 11.30
C ASN A 122 -0.46 17.36 11.43
N PHE A 123 0.31 17.46 10.35
CA PHE A 123 1.73 17.86 10.46
C PHE A 123 2.27 18.85 9.41
N PHE A 124 1.59 19.06 8.28
CA PHE A 124 2.07 19.97 7.21
C PHE A 124 2.39 21.38 7.72
N HIS A 125 1.59 21.92 8.64
CA HIS A 125 1.83 23.22 9.26
C HIS A 125 3.10 23.30 10.12
N HIS A 126 3.64 22.16 10.59
CA HIS A 126 4.93 22.09 11.28
C HIS A 126 6.12 22.11 10.32
N VAL A 127 5.91 21.81 9.04
CA VAL A 127 6.95 21.77 7.99
C VAL A 127 6.77 22.86 6.92
N GLY A 128 5.96 23.89 7.21
CA GLY A 128 5.74 25.03 6.33
C GLY A 128 4.81 24.78 5.14
N LEU A 129 4.05 23.69 5.17
CA LEU A 129 3.06 23.32 4.15
C LEU A 129 1.63 23.65 4.62
N ASP A 130 0.69 23.73 3.68
CA ASP A 130 -0.71 23.98 3.99
C ASP A 130 -1.40 22.72 4.55
N ARG A 131 -1.73 22.74 5.85
CA ARG A 131 -2.50 21.66 6.51
C ARG A 131 -3.88 21.42 5.89
N ASN A 132 -4.44 22.40 5.18
CA ASN A 132 -5.73 22.28 4.53
C ASN A 132 -5.61 21.80 3.08
N LEU A 133 -4.45 21.32 2.63
CA LEU A 133 -4.27 20.84 1.25
C LEU A 133 -5.29 19.74 0.85
N ARG A 134 -5.76 18.94 1.81
CA ARG A 134 -6.85 17.97 1.58
C ARG A 134 -8.15 18.62 1.09
N ASP A 135 -8.38 19.90 1.38
CA ASP A 135 -9.60 20.63 1.06
C ASP A 135 -9.85 20.76 -0.45
N GLN A 136 -8.81 20.59 -1.27
CA GLN A 136 -8.96 20.50 -2.73
C GLN A 136 -9.88 19.36 -3.16
N PHE A 137 -10.09 18.36 -2.30
CA PHE A 137 -10.98 17.21 -2.52
C PHE A 137 -12.35 17.38 -1.86
N LYS A 138 -12.68 18.54 -1.24
CA LYS A 138 -14.00 18.80 -0.64
C LYS A 138 -15.09 18.67 -1.71
N GLY A 139 -15.87 17.58 -1.62
CA GLY A 139 -16.90 17.24 -2.59
C GLY A 139 -16.69 15.87 -3.26
N HIS A 140 -15.51 15.28 -3.15
CA HIS A 140 -15.28 13.92 -3.62
C HIS A 140 -16.04 12.90 -2.73
N PRO A 141 -16.70 11.87 -3.30
CA PRO A 141 -17.47 10.89 -2.54
C PRO A 141 -16.68 10.16 -1.43
N HIS A 142 -15.35 10.10 -1.57
CA HIS A 142 -14.47 9.39 -0.64
C HIS A 142 -13.67 10.32 0.30
N TYR A 143 -13.96 11.63 0.27
CA TYR A 143 -13.32 12.60 1.16
C TYR A 143 -13.48 12.21 2.64
N GLN A 144 -14.72 12.00 3.08
CA GLN A 144 -15.01 11.69 4.49
C GLN A 144 -14.43 10.34 4.91
N ARG A 145 -14.49 9.34 4.02
CA ARG A 145 -13.87 8.02 4.24
C ARG A 145 -12.38 8.15 4.54
N THR A 146 -11.67 9.00 3.78
CA THR A 146 -10.22 9.15 3.91
C THR A 146 -9.85 10.01 5.11
N ALA A 147 -10.62 11.05 5.40
CA ALA A 147 -10.48 11.80 6.65
C ALA A 147 -10.68 10.89 7.88
N GLU A 148 -11.69 10.02 7.85
CA GLU A 148 -11.97 9.04 8.90
C GLU A 148 -10.84 8.01 9.04
N PHE A 149 -10.28 7.51 7.94
CA PHE A 149 -9.12 6.62 7.97
C PHE A 149 -7.94 7.23 8.73
N ILE A 150 -7.62 8.48 8.42
CA ILE A 150 -6.56 9.24 9.07
C ILE A 150 -6.85 9.44 10.55
N GLU A 151 -8.05 9.88 10.91
CA GLU A 151 -8.41 10.20 12.30
C GLU A 151 -8.44 8.97 13.19
N ARG A 152 -8.98 7.86 12.68
CA ARG A 152 -9.29 6.69 13.51
C ARG A 152 -8.21 5.62 13.52
N TYR A 153 -7.38 5.53 12.47
CA TYR A 153 -6.47 4.40 12.30
C TYR A 153 -5.03 4.81 12.03
N ASP A 154 -4.76 5.63 11.00
CA ASP A 154 -3.38 5.97 10.61
C ASP A 154 -2.73 6.89 11.65
N SER A 155 -3.30 8.07 11.93
CA SER A 155 -2.69 9.02 12.88
C SER A 155 -2.47 8.51 14.31
N PRO A 156 -3.37 7.70 14.92
CA PRO A 156 -3.13 7.16 16.26
C PRO A 156 -2.17 5.95 16.28
N ALA A 157 -1.77 5.39 15.13
CA ALA A 157 -0.94 4.18 15.05
C ALA A 157 0.57 4.48 15.18
N PHE A 158 0.95 5.24 16.20
CA PHE A 158 2.35 5.54 16.54
C PHE A 158 2.63 5.21 18.02
N ASP A 159 1.89 4.26 18.60
CA ASP A 159 1.97 3.90 20.02
C ASP A 159 3.18 2.99 20.28
N PRO A 160 4.16 3.36 21.12
CA PRO A 160 5.28 2.47 21.43
C PRO A 160 4.95 1.35 22.42
N ASP A 161 3.78 1.38 23.09
CA ASP A 161 3.35 0.43 24.12
C ASP A 161 2.26 -0.55 23.63
#